data_AF-A0A928W4X1-F1
#
_entry.id   AF-A0A928W4X1-F1
#
_cell.length_a   1.000
_cell.length_b   1.000
_cell.length_c   1.000
_cell.angle_alpha   90.00
_cell.angle_beta   90.00
_cell.angle_gamma   90.00
#
_symmetry.space_group_name_H-M   'P 1'
#
loop_
_entity.id
_entity.type
_entity.pdbx_description
1 polymer ?
#
loop_
_entity_poly.entity_id
_entity_poly.type
_entity_poly.pdbx_seq_one_letter_code
_entity_poly.pdbx_strand_id
1 'polypeptide(L)' 'MPDKYRESKTNWDKNNPEKIKQSKAEYDKKNPVWAFRPTPEMIEWLEKERWDDKDGKPESNAALVTRKLEKLMEMEYQGY' A
#
# COMPACT_ATOMS: atom_id res chain seq x y z
N MET A 1 18.87 2.38 22.56
CA MET A 1 17.84 3.10 23.33
C MET A 1 16.51 2.77 22.67
N PRO A 2 15.60 1.99 23.29
CA PRO A 2 14.27 1.83 22.72
C PRO A 2 13.59 3.21 22.68
N ASP A 3 12.96 3.51 21.56
CA ASP A 3 12.27 4.78 21.34
C ASP A 3 11.14 4.89 22.37
N LYS A 4 11.34 5.66 23.46
CA LYS A 4 10.34 5.88 24.53
C LYS A 4 8.98 6.32 23.96
N TYR A 5 9.00 6.94 22.79
CA TYR A 5 7.84 7.32 22.01
C TYR A 5 7.05 6.13 21.44
N ARG A 6 7.73 5.09 20.95
CA ARG A 6 7.09 3.86 20.47
C ARG A 6 6.49 3.04 21.61
N GLU A 7 7.17 2.96 22.75
CA GLU A 7 6.65 2.26 23.94
C GLU A 7 5.41 2.96 24.52
N SER A 8 5.44 4.29 24.66
CA SER A 8 4.29 5.07 25.14
C SER A 8 3.10 4.99 24.19
N LYS A 9 3.33 5.03 22.87
CA LYS A 9 2.28 4.83 21.87
C LYS A 9 1.67 3.43 21.96
N THR A 10 2.49 2.39 22.04
CA THR A 10 2.03 0.99 22.14
C THR A 10 1.17 0.76 23.39
N ASN A 11 1.57 1.36 24.51
CA ASN A 11 0.80 1.28 25.76
C ASN A 11 -0.52 2.07 25.68
N TRP A 12 -0.52 3.24 25.05
CA TRP A 12 -1.74 4.01 24.83
C TRP A 12 -2.71 3.27 23.92
N ASP A 13 -2.21 2.69 22.83
CA ASP A 13 -3.01 1.92 21.86
C ASP A 13 -3.67 0.71 22.52
N LYS A 14 -2.93 -0.04 23.36
CA LYS A 14 -3.47 -1.17 24.15
C LYS A 14 -4.59 -0.74 25.11
N ASN A 15 -4.48 0.45 25.70
CA ASN A 15 -5.45 0.94 26.67
C ASN A 15 -6.64 1.68 26.03
N ASN A 16 -6.60 1.95 24.73
CA ASN A 16 -7.66 2.67 24.00
C ASN A 16 -8.17 1.92 22.75
N PRO A 17 -8.51 0.62 22.85
CA PRO A 17 -8.86 -0.19 21.68
C PRO A 17 -10.13 0.33 20.98
N GLU A 18 -11.10 0.82 21.74
CA GLU A 18 -12.35 1.36 21.19
C GLU A 18 -12.15 2.64 20.39
N LYS A 19 -11.24 3.52 20.82
CA LYS A 19 -10.92 4.75 20.06
C LYS A 19 -10.24 4.43 18.73
N ILE A 20 -9.36 3.42 18.71
CA ILE A 20 -8.73 2.95 17.48
C ILE A 20 -9.79 2.35 16.55
N LYS A 21 -10.69 1.54 17.08
CA LYS A 21 -11.77 0.92 16.30
C LYS A 21 -12.71 1.96 15.69
N GLN A 22 -13.10 2.98 16.46
CA GLN A 22 -13.92 4.09 15.98
C GLN A 22 -13.19 4.91 14.91
N SER A 23 -11.92 5.26 15.15
CA SER A 23 -11.10 6.00 14.17
C SER A 23 -10.94 5.24 12.86
N LYS A 24 -10.69 3.92 12.92
CA LYS A 24 -10.66 3.04 11.74
C LYS A 24 -12.00 3.00 11.02
N ALA A 25 -13.11 2.82 11.76
CA ALA A 25 -14.44 2.77 11.18
C ALA A 25 -14.83 4.10 10.51
N GLU A 26 -14.46 5.24 11.08
CA GLU A 26 -14.66 6.55 10.45
C GLU A 26 -13.81 6.74 9.19
N TYR A 27 -12.56 6.28 9.22
CA TYR A 27 -11.67 6.29 8.06
C TYR A 27 -12.22 5.41 6.93
N ASP A 28 -12.66 4.19 7.26
CA ASP A 28 -13.23 3.24 6.29
C ASP A 28 -14.61 3.71 5.77
N LYS A 29 -15.39 4.44 6.58
CA LYS A 29 -16.65 5.07 6.14
C LYS A 29 -16.42 6.22 5.16
N LYS A 30 -15.36 7.01 5.38
CA LYS A 30 -14.94 8.11 4.48
C LYS A 30 -14.20 7.60 3.23
N ASN A 31 -13.63 6.41 3.32
CA ASN A 31 -12.95 5.70 2.23
C ASN A 31 -13.61 4.33 2.02
N PRO A 32 -14.86 4.28 1.50
CA PRO A 32 -15.59 3.03 1.32
C PRO A 32 -14.74 2.03 0.54
N VAL A 33 -14.76 0.77 0.96
CA VAL A 33 -13.86 -0.31 0.53
C VAL A 33 -14.05 -0.65 -0.95
N TRP A 34 -13.50 0.21 -1.81
CA TRP A 34 -13.01 -0.02 -3.16
C TRP A 34 -11.50 0.29 -3.23
N ALA A 35 -10.87 0.57 -2.09
CA ALA A 35 -9.46 0.84 -2.01
C ALA A 35 -8.68 -0.47 -2.10
N PHE A 36 -8.06 -0.71 -3.26
CA PHE A 36 -7.00 -1.70 -3.43
C PHE A 36 -5.96 -1.55 -2.31
N ARG A 37 -5.91 -2.51 -1.39
CA ARG A 37 -4.92 -2.59 -0.31
C ARG A 37 -4.00 -3.78 -0.58
N PRO A 38 -2.88 -3.59 -1.30
CA PRO A 38 -1.95 -4.67 -1.57
C PRO A 38 -1.35 -5.19 -0.26
N THR A 39 -1.10 -6.49 -0.18
CA THR A 39 -0.41 -7.08 0.97
C THR A 39 1.03 -6.55 1.05
N PRO A 40 1.71 -6.64 2.21
CA PRO A 40 3.12 -6.28 2.32
C PRO A 40 4.00 -6.99 1.28
N GLU A 41 3.74 -8.27 1.04
CA GLU A 41 4.44 -9.06 0.01
C GLU A 41 4.21 -8.51 -1.40
N MET A 42 2.98 -8.10 -1.72
CA MET A 42 2.68 -7.45 -3.00
C MET A 42 3.40 -6.11 -3.14
N ILE A 43 3.50 -5.32 -2.07
CA ILE A 43 4.23 -4.06 -2.07
C ILE A 43 5.72 -4.31 -2.33
N GLU A 44 6.35 -5.25 -1.63
CA GLU A 44 7.76 -5.59 -1.85
C GLU A 44 8.02 -6.09 -3.27
N TRP A 45 7.10 -6.90 -3.83
CA TRP A 45 7.19 -7.34 -5.22
C TRP A 45 7.06 -6.17 -6.21
N LEU A 46 6.12 -5.26 -5.98
CA LEU A 46 5.93 -4.06 -6.80
C LEU A 46 7.16 -3.15 -6.78
N GLU A 47 7.80 -2.99 -5.63
CA GLU A 47 9.04 -2.20 -5.51
C GLU A 47 10.22 -2.84 -6.23
N LYS A 48 10.37 -4.17 -6.19
CA LYS A 48 11.42 -4.88 -6.97
C LYS A 48 11.23 -4.76 -8.47
N GLU A 49 9.98 -4.67 -8.92
CA GLU A 49 9.63 -4.54 -10.32
C GLU A 49 9.69 -3.09 -10.82
N ARG A 50 9.93 -2.12 -9.93
CA ARG A 50 9.95 -0.70 -10.25
C ARG A 50 11.16 -0.38 -11.14
N TRP A 51 10.90 0.30 -12.25
CA TRP A 51 11.95 0.77 -13.16
C TRP A 51 12.41 2.17 -12.79
N ASP A 52 13.67 2.49 -13.12
CA ASP A 52 14.15 3.87 -13.09
C ASP A 52 13.79 4.58 -14.40
N ASP A 53 13.40 5.84 -14.30
CA ASP A 53 13.19 6.72 -15.43
C ASP A 53 14.52 7.15 -16.07
N LYS A 54 14.42 7.98 -17.12
CA LYS A 54 15.59 8.45 -17.87
C LYS A 54 16.53 9.32 -17.05
N ASP A 55 16.06 9.86 -15.92
CA ASP A 55 16.83 10.68 -14.99
C ASP A 55 17.36 9.85 -13.80
N GLY A 56 17.19 8.52 -13.83
CA GLY A 56 17.63 7.60 -12.78
C GLY A 56 16.77 7.66 -11.53
N LYS A 57 15.53 8.15 -11.62
CA LYS A 57 14.58 8.16 -10.51
C LYS A 57 13.59 7.01 -10.62
N PRO A 58 13.14 6.43 -9.49
CA PRO A 58 12.13 5.40 -9.51
C PRO A 58 10.83 5.88 -10.19
N GLU A 59 10.27 5.06 -11.08
CA GLU A 59 9.02 5.35 -11.78
C GLU A 59 7.88 5.63 -10.77
N SER A 60 6.86 6.39 -11.17
CA SER A 60 5.72 6.67 -10.29
C SER A 60 4.83 5.44 -10.08
N ASN A 61 4.04 5.42 -9.00
CA ASN A 61 3.04 4.35 -8.77
C ASN A 61 2.04 4.22 -9.93
N ALA A 62 1.65 5.34 -10.54
CA ALA A 62 0.75 5.33 -11.69
C ALA A 62 1.40 4.69 -12.92
N ALA A 63 2.67 4.97 -13.18
CA ALA A 63 3.42 4.39 -14.29
C ALA A 63 3.58 2.87 -14.13
N LEU A 64 3.97 2.42 -12.92
CA LEU A 64 4.08 1.00 -12.59
C LEU A 64 2.75 0.26 -12.81
N VAL A 65 1.65 0.80 -12.29
CA VAL A 65 0.31 0.19 -12.45
C VAL A 65 -0.10 0.14 -13.93
N THR A 66 0.11 1.23 -14.67
CA THR A 66 -0.23 1.30 -16.11
C THR A 66 0.52 0.23 -16.90
N ARG A 67 1.83 0.13 -16.73
CA ARG A 67 2.67 -0.88 -17.40
C ARG A 67 2.24 -2.32 -17.07
N LYS A 68 1.85 -2.58 -15.82
CA LYS A 68 1.37 -3.90 -15.40
C LYS A 68 0.02 -4.23 -16.04
N LEU A 69 -0.88 -3.26 -16.14
CA LEU A 69 -2.18 -3.43 -16.81
C LEU A 69 -2.01 -3.66 -18.31
N GLU A 70 -1.14 -2.91 -18.99
CA GLU A 70 -0.83 -3.11 -20.41
C GLU A 70 -0.31 -4.53 -20.68
N LYS A 71 0.61 -5.01 -19.84
CA LYS A 71 1.11 -6.39 -19.93
C LYS A 71 0.01 -7.44 -19.74
N LEU A 72 -0.91 -7.22 -18.80
CA LEU A 72 -2.06 -8.10 -18.59
C LEU A 72 -2.98 -8.10 -19.80
N MET A 73 -3.27 -6.92 -20.38
CA MET A 73 -4.05 -6.81 -21.60
C MET A 73 -3.40 -7.57 -22.76
N GLU A 74 -2.09 -7.43 -22.97
CA GLU A 74 -1.36 -8.18 -24.01
C GLU A 74 -1.45 -9.69 -23.81
N MET A 75 -1.34 -10.16 -22.57
CA MET A 75 -1.47 -11.59 -22.23
C MET A 75 -2.89 -12.11 -22.51
N GLU A 76 -3.92 -11.35 -22.15
CA GLU A 76 -5.31 -11.69 -22.45
C GLU A 76 -5.56 -11.75 -23.97
N TYR A 77 -5.04 -10.77 -24.73
CA TYR A 77 -5.16 -10.75 -26.19
C TYR A 77 -4.42 -11.90 -26.89
N GLN A 78 -3.35 -12.41 -26.29
CA GLN A 78 -2.58 -13.55 -26.82
C GLN A 78 -3.21 -14.91 -26.50
N GLY A 79 -4.35 -14.94 -25.79
CA GLY A 79 -5.14 -16.16 -25.57
C GLY A 79 -4.59 -17.08 -24.49
N TYR A 80 -4.07 -16.53 -23.39
CA TYR A 80 -3.83 -17.30 -22.16
C TYR A 80 -5.12 -17.89 -21.58
#